data_AF-A0A5K7Z0B6-F1
#
_entry.id   AF-A0A5K7Z0B6-F1
#
_cell.length_a   1.000
_cell.length_b   1.000
_cell.length_c   1.000
_cell.angle_alpha   90.00
_cell.angle_beta   90.00
_cell.angle_gamma   90.00
#
_symmetry.space_group_name_H-M   'P 1'
#
loop_
_entity.id
_entity.type
_entity.pdbx_description
1 polymer ?
#
loop_
_entity_poly.entity_id
_entity_poly.type
_entity_poly.pdbx_seq_one_letter_code
_entity_poly.pdbx_strand_id
1 'polypeptide(L)'
;MKDKVGIYYYPFPDNKRVRMYVREKNGEIEFRMRNEDDPGIWNDHGWVPYSAIQQARVLYGQRGQFDPQRAYDLGIAQVLIRDGG
;
A
#
# COMPACT_ATOMS: atom_id res chain seq x y z
N MET A 1 10.37 -7.34 1.74
CA MET A 1 9.91 -8.73 1.95
C MET A 1 9.13 -9.17 0.71
N LYS A 2 9.06 -10.48 0.40
CA LYS A 2 8.42 -11.00 -0.82
C LYS A 2 7.71 -12.33 -0.58
N ASP A 3 6.55 -12.53 -1.21
CA ASP A 3 5.84 -13.80 -1.26
C ASP A 3 5.30 -14.10 -2.68
N LYS A 4 4.41 -15.10 -2.81
CA LYS A 4 3.81 -15.51 -4.10
C LYS A 4 2.96 -14.42 -4.77
N VAL A 5 2.47 -13.44 -4.00
CA VAL A 5 1.65 -12.33 -4.49
C VAL A 5 2.54 -11.18 -4.97
N GLY A 6 3.65 -10.93 -4.27
CA GLY A 6 4.62 -9.93 -4.68
C GLY A 6 5.48 -9.40 -3.54
N ILE A 7 6.09 -8.24 -3.78
CA ILE A 7 6.88 -7.50 -2.80
C ILE A 7 5.92 -6.74 -1.88
N TYR A 8 6.18 -6.77 -0.58
CA TYR A 8 5.35 -6.09 0.41
C TYR A 8 6.13 -5.57 1.61
N TYR A 9 5.50 -4.66 2.35
CA TYR A 9 5.88 -4.26 3.71
C TYR A 9 4.69 -4.35 4.67
N TYR A 10 4.97 -4.25 5.96
CA TYR A 10 3.96 -4.14 7.01
C TYR A 10 3.70 -2.65 7.28
N PRO A 11 2.57 -2.07 6.82
CA PRO A 11 2.25 -0.67 7.09
C PRO A 11 2.05 -0.40 8.59
N PHE A 12 1.70 -1.43 9.34
CA PHE A 12 1.55 -1.40 10.79
C PHE A 12 2.51 -2.43 11.39
N PRO A 13 3.70 -2.02 11.89
CA PRO A 13 4.71 -2.95 12.41
C PRO A 13 4.17 -3.89 13.51
N ASP A 14 3.26 -3.37 14.34
CA ASP A 14 2.60 -4.11 15.41
C ASP A 14 1.46 -5.02 14.92
N ASN A 15 1.00 -4.85 13.68
CA ASN A 15 -0.05 -5.66 13.07
C ASN A 15 0.40 -6.25 11.72
N LYS A 16 1.07 -7.40 11.79
CA LYS A 16 1.55 -8.16 10.63
C LYS A 16 0.45 -8.86 9.82
N ARG A 17 -0.81 -8.77 10.25
CA ARG A 17 -1.98 -9.29 9.51
C ARG A 17 -2.34 -8.40 8.33
N VAL A 18 -1.88 -7.14 8.35
CA VAL A 18 -2.00 -6.20 7.23
C VAL A 18 -0.69 -6.17 6.45
N ARG A 19 -0.75 -6.42 5.15
CA ARG A 19 0.37 -6.28 4.22
C ARG A 19 0.03 -5.23 3.18
N MET A 20 1.02 -4.39 2.86
CA MET A 20 0.95 -3.47 1.74
C MET A 20 1.84 -4.01 0.62
N TYR A 21 1.24 -4.52 -0.44
CA TYR A 21 1.95 -4.93 -1.63
C TYR A 21 2.27 -3.73 -2.49
N VAL A 22 3.45 -3.77 -3.11
CA VAL A 22 3.96 -2.71 -3.97
C VAL A 22 4.48 -3.30 -5.28
N ARG A 23 4.27 -2.56 -6.36
CA ARG A 23 4.87 -2.86 -7.65
C ARG A 23 5.06 -1.58 -8.44
N GLU A 24 5.98 -1.62 -9.40
CA GLU A 24 6.06 -0.61 -10.44
C GLU A 24 5.30 -1.10 -11.67
N LYS A 25 4.46 -0.23 -12.24
CA LYS A 25 3.74 -0.49 -13.48
C LYS A 25 3.62 0.80 -14.27
N ASN A 26 4.01 0.78 -15.55
CA ASN A 26 3.97 1.94 -16.44
C ASN A 26 4.69 3.19 -15.88
N GLY A 27 5.79 2.99 -15.14
CA GLY A 27 6.56 4.08 -14.51
C GLY A 27 5.90 4.69 -13.26
N GLU A 28 4.83 4.08 -12.74
CA GLU A 28 4.18 4.50 -11.51
C GLU A 28 4.21 3.37 -10.47
N ILE A 29 4.39 3.74 -9.21
CA ILE A 29 4.29 2.79 -8.09
C ILE A 29 2.81 2.63 -7.74
N GLU A 30 2.36 1.38 -7.76
CA GLU A 30 1.03 0.98 -7.35
C GLU A 30 1.09 0.24 -6.02
N PHE A 31 0.05 0.46 -5.20
CA PHE A 31 -0.11 -0.12 -3.88
C PHE A 31 -1.35 -1.01 -3.85
N ARG A 32 -1.29 -2.11 -3.11
CA ARG A 32 -2.47 -2.94 -2.85
C ARG A 32 -2.43 -3.47 -1.43
N MET A 33 -3.49 -3.20 -0.68
CA MET A 33 -3.63 -3.68 0.68
C MET A 33 -4.17 -5.11 0.69
N ARG A 34 -3.68 -5.91 1.63
CA ARG A 34 -4.27 -7.18 2.03
C ARG A 34 -4.38 -7.22 3.54
N ASN A 35 -5.53 -7.60 4.06
CA ASN A 35 -5.74 -7.88 5.46
C ASN A 35 -6.12 -9.36 5.61
N GLU A 36 -5.44 -10.10 6.49
CA GLU A 36 -5.81 -11.49 6.78
C GLU A 36 -7.14 -11.60 7.54
N ASP A 37 -7.52 -10.55 8.29
CA ASP A 37 -8.80 -10.48 9.00
C ASP A 37 -9.96 -10.01 8.13
N ASP A 38 -9.66 -9.39 6.98
CA ASP A 38 -10.65 -8.93 6.01
C ASP A 38 -10.18 -9.28 4.59
N PRO A 39 -10.45 -10.51 4.13
CA PRO A 39 -10.13 -10.93 2.77
C PRO A 39 -10.87 -10.14 1.68
N GLY A 40 -11.99 -9.48 2.02
CA GLY A 40 -12.79 -8.69 1.08
C GLY A 40 -12.00 -7.51 0.50
N ILE A 41 -11.16 -6.88 1.32
CA ILE A 41 -10.26 -5.78 0.92
C ILE A 41 -9.46 -6.14 -0.33
N TRP A 42 -8.97 -7.39 -0.43
CA TRP A 42 -8.19 -7.80 -1.58
C TRP A 42 -9.01 -7.79 -2.87
N ASN A 43 -10.26 -8.25 -2.81
CA ASN A 43 -11.14 -8.36 -3.98
C ASN A 43 -11.67 -6.99 -4.41
N ASP A 44 -11.96 -6.11 -3.45
CA ASP A 44 -12.70 -4.88 -3.71
C ASP A 44 -11.81 -3.70 -4.13
N HIS A 45 -10.56 -3.61 -3.63
CA HIS A 45 -9.76 -2.39 -3.75
C HIS A 45 -8.70 -2.40 -4.85
N GLY A 46 -8.37 -3.56 -5.44
CA GLY A 46 -7.44 -3.65 -6.57
C GLY A 46 -6.07 -3.01 -6.32
N TRP A 47 -5.35 -2.70 -7.40
CA TRP A 47 -4.10 -1.93 -7.34
C TRP A 47 -4.40 -0.44 -7.49
N VAL A 48 -3.84 0.38 -6.60
CA VAL A 48 -4.08 1.81 -6.56
C VAL A 48 -2.77 2.57 -6.86
N PRO A 49 -2.74 3.40 -7.91
CA PRO A 49 -1.57 4.22 -8.22
C PRO A 49 -1.29 5.26 -7.14
N TYR A 50 -0.01 5.57 -6.91
CA TYR A 50 0.39 6.56 -5.91
C TYR A 50 -0.26 7.93 -6.14
N SER A 51 -0.41 8.35 -7.39
CA SER A 51 -1.09 9.60 -7.75
C SER A 51 -2.54 9.65 -7.26
N ALA A 52 -3.29 8.54 -7.37
CA ALA A 52 -4.66 8.44 -6.87
C ALA A 52 -4.71 8.53 -5.34
N ILE A 53 -3.74 7.94 -4.64
CA ILE A 53 -3.60 8.07 -3.18
C ILE A 53 -3.32 9.53 -2.81
N GLN A 54 -2.43 10.23 -3.53
CA GLN A 54 -2.16 11.65 -3.29
C GLN A 54 -3.41 12.51 -3.50
N GLN A 55 -4.19 12.25 -4.55
CA GLN A 55 -5.44 12.96 -4.82
C GLN A 55 -6.49 12.71 -3.72
N ALA A 56 -6.65 11.45 -3.30
CA ALA A 56 -7.54 11.11 -2.19
C ALA A 56 -7.13 11.83 -0.90
N ARG A 57 -5.83 11.97 -0.62
CA ARG A 57 -5.35 12.70 0.56
C ARG A 57 -5.75 14.17 0.55
N VAL A 58 -5.71 14.84 -0.60
CA VAL A 58 -6.17 16.24 -0.72
C VAL A 58 -7.65 16.36 -0.40
N LEU A 59 -8.46 15.36 -0.80
CA LEU A 59 -9.90 15.35 -0.57
C LEU A 59 -10.30 14.94 0.87
N TYR A 60 -9.60 13.97 1.47
CA TYR A 60 -9.95 13.38 2.77
C TYR A 60 -9.14 13.91 3.95
N GLY A 61 -8.00 14.57 3.72
CA GLY A 61 -7.17 15.17 4.78
C GLY A 61 -7.87 16.24 5.61
N GLN A 62 -9.06 16.68 5.17
CA GLN A 62 -9.93 17.61 5.89
C GLN A 62 -10.88 16.92 6.90
N ARG A 63 -10.98 15.58 6.91
CA ARG A 63 -11.91 14.81 7.77
C ARG A 63 -11.13 13.84 8.65
N GLY A 64 -10.66 14.34 9.80
CA GLY A 64 -9.59 13.75 10.61
C GLY A 64 -9.90 12.47 11.40
N GLN A 65 -10.04 11.31 10.75
CA GLN A 65 -10.05 10.01 11.47
C GLN A 65 -9.19 8.90 10.86
N PHE A 66 -8.79 8.99 9.60
CA PHE A 66 -7.87 8.04 8.98
C PHE A 66 -6.75 8.84 8.32
N ASP A 67 -5.50 8.56 8.66
CA ASP A 67 -4.34 9.14 7.97
C ASP A 67 -3.75 8.09 7.01
N PRO A 68 -4.09 8.16 5.71
CA PRO A 68 -3.51 7.28 4.69
C PRO A 68 -1.98 7.32 4.68
N GLN A 69 -1.31 8.38 5.17
CA GLN A 69 0.14 8.48 5.16
C GLN A 69 0.82 7.35 5.93
N ARG A 70 0.20 6.86 7.00
CA ARG A 70 0.82 5.77 7.79
C ARG A 70 0.87 4.46 7.03
N ALA A 71 -0.06 4.25 6.09
CA ALA A 71 -0.16 2.99 5.37
C ALA A 71 0.61 3.00 4.04
N TYR A 72 0.65 4.13 3.33
CA TYR A 72 1.23 4.26 1.98
C TYR A 72 2.58 5.00 2.01
N ASP A 73 3.67 4.26 2.22
CA ASP A 73 5.04 4.77 2.31
C ASP A 73 5.77 4.57 0.98
N LEU A 74 6.00 5.68 0.26
CA LEU A 74 6.69 5.67 -1.03
C LEU A 74 8.16 5.32 -0.90
N GLY A 75 8.83 5.76 0.18
CA GLY A 75 10.26 5.53 0.37
C GLY A 75 10.55 4.04 0.58
N ILE A 76 9.76 3.39 1.43
CA ILE A 76 9.84 1.94 1.63
C ILE A 76 9.51 1.21 0.32
N ALA A 77 8.46 1.62 -0.40
CA ALA A 77 8.09 1.01 -1.67
C ALA A 77 9.23 1.06 -2.71
N GLN A 78 9.86 2.23 -2.88
CA GLN A 78 10.97 2.43 -3.80
C GLN A 78 12.19 1.55 -3.46
N VAL A 79 12.58 1.52 -2.18
CA VAL A 79 13.70 0.69 -1.72
C VAL A 79 13.39 -0.79 -1.95
N LEU A 80 12.19 -1.24 -1.59
CA LEU A 80 11.81 -2.65 -1.75
C LEU A 80 11.72 -3.08 -3.22
N ILE A 81 11.22 -2.23 -4.11
CA ILE A 81 11.17 -2.51 -5.54
C ILE A 81 12.60 -2.59 -6.10
N ARG A 82 13.45 -1.62 -5.77
CA ARG A 82 14.84 -1.56 -6.22
C ARG A 82 15.65 -2.77 -5.77
N ASP A 83 15.46 -3.18 -4.52
CA ASP A 83 16.25 -4.25 -3.90
C ASP A 83 15.65 -5.66 -4.19
N GLY A 84 14.53 -5.74 -4.92
CA GLY A 84 13.91 -7.00 -5.36
C GLY A 84 13.05 -7.72 -4.31
N GLY A 85 12.84 -7.08 -3.16
CA GLY A 85 12.04 -7.56 -2.03
C GLY A 85 12.82 -8.26 -0.93
#